data_AF-F4L3W4-F1
#
_entry.id   AF-F4L3W4-F1
#
_cell.length_a   1.000
_cell.length_b   1.000
_cell.length_c   1.000
_cell.angle_alpha   90.00
_cell.angle_beta   90.00
_cell.angle_gamma   90.00
#
_symmetry.space_group_name_H-M   'P 1'
#
loop_
_entity.id
_entity.type
_entity.pdbx_description
1 polymer ?
#
loop_
_entity_poly.entity_id
_entity_poly.type
_entity_poly.pdbx_seq_one_letter_code
_entity_poly.pdbx_strand_id
1 'polypeptide(L)'
;MWNTDSLWFEIAVVSIIYALGNILMGHFEERTPKIRRVGKYLLTLLIVCSISYCFGRVASMSFLAIFIIPLLYVHAYYLPKKKGINGWTGEPKSKYYDFRKWDKDIFSK
;
A
#
# COMPACT_ATOMS: atom_id res chain seq x y z
N MET A 1 4.00 -17.38 -24.99
CA MET A 1 3.58 -16.05 -24.51
C MET A 1 4.33 -15.69 -23.22
N TRP A 2 5.64 -15.49 -23.32
CA TRP A 2 6.50 -15.06 -22.20
C TRP A 2 7.23 -13.77 -22.60
N ASN A 3 6.51 -12.85 -23.24
CA ASN A 3 7.12 -11.61 -23.68
C ASN A 3 6.88 -10.56 -22.59
N THR A 4 7.91 -10.30 -21.79
CA THR A 4 7.89 -9.26 -20.76
C THR A 4 7.86 -7.88 -21.38
N ASP A 5 8.00 -7.70 -22.69
CA ASP A 5 8.03 -6.37 -23.33
C ASP A 5 6.68 -5.64 -23.39
N SER A 6 5.60 -6.26 -22.87
CA SER A 6 4.27 -5.64 -22.80
C SER A 6 3.95 -5.04 -21.44
N LEU A 7 2.94 -4.17 -21.40
CA LEU A 7 2.38 -3.58 -20.16
C LEU A 7 1.86 -4.62 -19.15
N TRP A 8 1.72 -5.88 -19.55
CA TRP A 8 1.38 -6.97 -18.64
C TRP A 8 2.42 -7.16 -17.54
N PHE A 9 3.68 -6.80 -17.76
CA PHE A 9 4.70 -6.84 -16.72
C PHE A 9 4.37 -5.86 -15.59
N GLU A 10 4.10 -4.60 -15.92
CA GLU A 10 3.71 -3.55 -14.97
C GLU A 10 2.44 -3.93 -14.20
N ILE A 11 1.43 -4.42 -14.93
CA ILE A 11 0.17 -4.91 -14.34
C ILE A 11 0.45 -6.03 -13.34
N ALA A 12 1.26 -7.03 -13.71
CA ALA A 12 1.58 -8.16 -12.85
C ALA A 12 2.33 -7.72 -11.59
N VAL A 13 3.36 -6.87 -11.72
CA VAL A 13 4.15 -6.37 -10.59
C VAL A 13 3.27 -5.59 -9.61
N VAL A 14 2.47 -4.63 -10.10
CA VAL A 14 1.57 -3.84 -9.25
C VAL A 14 0.53 -4.75 -8.59
N SER A 15 -0.04 -5.71 -9.32
CA SER A 15 -1.01 -6.66 -8.79
C SER A 15 -0.44 -7.51 -7.66
N ILE A 16 0.78 -8.04 -7.81
CA ILE A 16 1.46 -8.82 -6.78
C ILE A 16 1.71 -7.97 -5.54
N ILE A 17 2.19 -6.74 -5.68
CA ILE A 17 2.42 -5.82 -4.55
C ILE A 17 1.13 -5.56 -3.77
N TYR A 18 0.02 -5.26 -4.47
CA TYR A 18 -1.27 -5.03 -3.82
C TYR A 18 -1.86 -6.30 -3.21
N ALA A 19 -1.67 -7.46 -3.83
CA ALA A 19 -2.08 -8.74 -3.27
C ALA A 19 -1.33 -9.03 -1.96
N LEU A 20 0.01 -8.98 -1.99
CA LEU A 20 0.85 -9.18 -0.80
C LEU A 20 0.54 -8.15 0.29
N GLY A 21 0.42 -6.86 -0.07
CA GLY A 21 0.08 -5.81 0.88
C GLY A 21 -1.28 -6.00 1.55
N ASN A 22 -2.29 -6.47 0.80
CA ASN A 22 -3.61 -6.76 1.37
C ASN A 22 -3.60 -8.01 2.27
N ILE A 23 -2.82 -9.04 1.93
CA ILE A 23 -2.70 -10.26 2.73
C ILE A 23 -1.92 -9.99 4.02
N LEU A 24 -0.74 -9.36 3.90
CA LEU A 24 0.18 -9.14 5.01
C LEU A 24 -0.20 -7.95 5.90
N MET A 25 -0.76 -6.89 5.30
CA MET A 25 -1.00 -5.61 5.97
C MET A 25 -2.46 -5.13 5.86
N GLY A 26 -3.40 -6.01 5.50
CA GLY A 26 -4.81 -5.65 5.28
C GLY A 26 -5.52 -5.07 6.51
N HIS A 27 -5.10 -5.47 7.71
CA HIS A 27 -5.55 -4.96 9.01
C HIS A 27 -5.24 -3.47 9.24
N PHE A 28 -4.26 -2.89 8.53
CA PHE A 28 -4.05 -1.43 8.53
C PHE A 28 -5.16 -0.69 7.75
N GLU A 29 -5.95 -1.35 6.90
CA GLU A 29 -7.00 -0.70 6.10
C GLU A 29 -8.40 -1.26 6.40
N GLU A 30 -8.60 -1.85 7.59
CA GLU A 30 -9.81 -2.62 7.92
C GLU A 30 -11.10 -1.78 7.99
N ARG A 31 -11.01 -0.50 8.41
CA ARG A 31 -12.15 0.43 8.40
C ARG A 31 -12.16 1.37 7.20
N THR A 32 -11.21 1.23 6.27
CA THR A 32 -11.21 2.03 5.04
C THR A 32 -12.27 1.50 4.07
N PRO A 33 -13.10 2.37 3.46
CA PRO A 33 -14.06 1.97 2.45
C PRO A 33 -13.39 1.15 1.33
N LYS A 34 -13.97 0.00 0.98
CA LYS A 34 -13.42 -0.91 -0.04
C LYS A 34 -13.18 -0.20 -1.38
N ILE A 35 -14.07 0.72 -1.77
CA ILE A 35 -13.93 1.51 -3.00
C ILE A 35 -12.65 2.36 -3.02
N ARG A 36 -12.22 2.91 -1.87
CA ARG A 36 -10.97 3.66 -1.78
C ARG A 36 -9.74 2.75 -1.94
N ARG A 37 -9.84 1.49 -1.48
CA ARG A 37 -8.77 0.49 -1.64
C ARG A 37 -8.63 0.05 -3.09
N VAL A 38 -9.75 -0.25 -3.76
CA VAL A 38 -9.79 -0.56 -5.21
C VAL A 38 -9.33 0.63 -6.03
N GLY A 39 -9.82 1.84 -5.71
CA GLY A 39 -9.42 3.06 -6.39
C GLY A 39 -7.92 3.33 -6.29
N LYS A 40 -7.30 3.09 -5.13
CA LYS A 40 -5.83 3.21 -4.95
C LYS A 40 -5.09 2.26 -5.90
N TYR A 41 -5.52 1.00 -5.98
CA TYR A 41 -4.95 -0.01 -6.88
C TYR A 41 -5.06 0.41 -8.35
N LEU A 42 -6.27 0.76 -8.81
CA LEU A 42 -6.49 1.15 -10.21
C LEU A 42 -5.71 2.42 -10.58
N LEU A 43 -5.66 3.40 -9.67
CA LEU A 43 -4.89 4.62 -9.86
C LEU A 43 -3.39 4.33 -9.97
N THR A 44 -2.83 3.50 -9.08
CA THR A 44 -1.42 3.10 -9.18
C THR A 44 -1.13 2.38 -10.48
N LEU A 45 -2.00 1.44 -10.88
CA LEU A 45 -1.84 0.69 -12.13
C LEU A 45 -1.85 1.63 -13.34
N LEU A 46 -2.80 2.57 -13.39
CA LEU A 46 -2.89 3.59 -14.44
C LEU A 46 -1.60 4.42 -14.51
N ILE A 47 -1.15 4.97 -13.38
CA ILE A 47 0.05 5.81 -13.32
C ILE A 47 1.29 5.02 -13.77
N VAL A 48 1.50 3.81 -13.25
CA VAL A 48 2.66 2.97 -13.59
C VAL A 48 2.65 2.61 -15.08
N CYS A 49 1.50 2.19 -15.63
CA CYS A 49 1.38 1.88 -17.05
C CYS A 49 1.62 3.12 -17.93
N SER A 50 1.09 4.29 -17.55
CA SER A 50 1.33 5.54 -18.27
C SER A 50 2.80 5.95 -18.25
N ILE A 51 3.49 5.82 -17.11
CA ILE A 51 4.93 6.12 -17.04
C ILE A 51 5.71 5.13 -17.91
N SER A 52 5.39 3.83 -17.86
CA SER A 52 6.08 2.83 -18.69
C SER A 52 5.88 3.09 -20.18
N TYR A 53 4.66 3.47 -20.59
CA TYR A 53 4.35 3.82 -21.97
C TYR A 53 5.10 5.07 -22.46
N CYS A 54 5.15 6.13 -21.64
CA CYS A 54 5.75 7.42 -22.05
C CYS A 54 7.27 7.51 -21.85
N PHE A 55 7.80 6.86 -20.81
CA PHE A 55 9.19 7.04 -20.34
C PHE A 55 9.96 5.71 -20.23
N GLY A 56 9.32 4.60 -20.60
CA GLY A 56 9.90 3.27 -20.52
C GLY A 56 9.82 2.63 -19.14
N ARG A 57 10.04 1.31 -19.11
CA ARG A 57 9.92 0.49 -17.91
C ARG A 57 10.84 0.90 -16.77
N VAL A 58 12.09 1.26 -17.07
CA VAL A 58 13.07 1.63 -16.04
C VAL A 58 12.53 2.80 -15.22
N ALA A 59 12.05 3.86 -15.87
CA ALA A 59 11.44 5.00 -15.18
C ALA A 59 10.23 4.58 -14.35
N SER A 60 9.36 3.72 -14.89
CA SER A 60 8.18 3.22 -14.19
C SER A 60 8.53 2.40 -12.94
N MET A 61 9.52 1.51 -13.02
CA MET A 61 9.93 0.67 -11.89
C MET A 61 10.70 1.46 -10.85
N SER A 62 11.52 2.43 -11.26
CA SER A 62 12.17 3.38 -10.35
C SER A 62 11.13 4.20 -9.59
N PHE A 63 10.10 4.71 -10.26
CA PHE A 63 8.99 5.41 -9.61
C PHE A 63 8.31 4.52 -8.55
N LEU A 64 8.01 3.27 -8.89
CA LEU A 64 7.38 2.34 -7.95
C LEU A 64 8.29 2.01 -6.76
N ALA A 65 9.59 1.80 -7.00
CA ALA A 65 10.58 1.48 -5.97
C ALA A 65 10.75 2.60 -4.93
N ILE A 66 10.57 3.87 -5.32
CA ILE A 66 10.64 5.01 -4.40
C ILE A 66 9.62 4.88 -3.24
N PHE A 67 8.47 4.24 -3.46
CA PHE A 67 7.46 4.03 -2.40
C PHE A 67 7.87 3.03 -1.32
N ILE A 68 8.97 2.29 -1.50
CA ILE A 68 9.57 1.47 -0.43
C ILE A 68 10.08 2.39 0.69
N ILE A 69 10.57 3.59 0.37
CA ILE A 69 11.09 4.54 1.36
C ILE A 69 10.01 4.93 2.39
N PRO A 70 8.84 5.49 1.99
CA PRO A 70 7.79 5.80 2.96
C PRO A 70 7.22 4.56 3.63
N LEU A 71 7.15 3.40 2.95
CA LEU A 71 6.72 2.15 3.57
C LEU A 71 7.63 1.78 4.76
N LEU A 72 8.94 1.72 4.53
CA LEU A 72 9.91 1.41 5.58
C LEU A 72 9.94 2.49 6.65
N TYR A 73 9.91 3.77 6.27
CA TYR A 73 9.90 4.86 7.25
C TYR A 73 8.68 4.77 8.18
N VAL A 74 7.48 4.57 7.63
CA VAL A 74 6.24 4.52 8.42
C VAL A 74 6.22 3.29 9.32
N HIS A 75 6.50 2.11 8.76
CA HIS A 75 6.35 0.85 9.46
C HIS A 75 7.53 0.53 10.38
N ALA A 76 8.78 0.83 9.99
CA ALA A 76 9.95 0.53 10.82
C ALA A 76 10.24 1.61 11.87
N TYR A 77 9.91 2.89 11.59
CA TYR A 77 10.30 4.00 12.46
C TYR A 77 9.12 4.81 13.00
N TYR A 78 8.27 5.38 12.15
CA TYR A 78 7.29 6.37 12.60
C TYR A 78 6.22 5.76 13.51
N LEU A 79 5.59 4.66 13.10
CA LEU A 79 4.58 3.99 13.94
C LEU A 79 5.20 3.51 15.26
N PRO A 80 6.32 2.76 15.27
CA PRO A 80 6.86 2.25 16.53
C PRO A 80 7.42 3.36 17.42
N LYS A 81 8.27 4.24 16.87
CA LYS A 81 9.04 5.20 17.67
C LYS A 81 8.26 6.46 18.03
N LYS A 82 7.40 6.96 17.13
CA LYS A 82 6.67 8.22 17.35
C LYS A 82 5.24 8.01 17.84
N LYS A 83 4.61 6.88 17.51
CA LYS A 83 3.22 6.60 17.90
C LYS A 83 3.08 5.51 18.94
N GLY A 84 4.13 4.71 19.20
CA GLY A 84 4.04 3.54 20.07
C GLY A 84 3.05 2.52 19.53
N ILE A 85 2.97 2.41 18.20
CA ILE A 85 2.16 1.45 17.46
C ILE A 85 3.12 0.49 16.76
N ASN A 86 2.96 -0.81 16.94
CA ASN A 86 3.73 -1.81 16.23
C ASN A 86 3.49 -1.66 14.72
N GLY A 87 4.55 -1.40 13.96
CA GLY A 87 4.43 -1.17 12.52
C GLY A 87 4.19 -2.42 11.68
N TRP A 88 4.22 -3.61 12.27
CA TRP A 88 3.81 -4.84 11.61
C TRP A 88 2.37 -5.25 11.98
N THR A 89 1.97 -5.16 13.25
CA THR A 89 0.65 -5.63 13.72
C THR A 89 -0.41 -4.53 13.85
N GLY A 90 0.00 -3.26 13.90
CA GLY A 90 -0.90 -2.14 14.16
C GLY A 90 -1.39 -2.06 15.62
N GLU A 91 -0.73 -2.77 16.54
CA GLU A 91 -1.09 -2.80 17.96
C GLU A 91 -0.34 -1.75 18.80
N PRO A 92 -0.94 -1.23 19.89
CA PRO A 92 -2.31 -1.49 20.35
C PRO A 92 -3.35 -0.80 19.45
N LYS A 93 -4.45 -1.51 19.14
CA LYS A 93 -5.48 -1.06 18.19
C LYS A 93 -6.10 0.28 18.56
N SER A 94 -6.25 0.59 19.85
CA SER A 94 -6.76 1.88 20.33
C SER A 94 -5.94 3.07 19.84
N LYS A 95 -4.60 2.99 19.92
CA LYS A 95 -3.71 4.03 19.40
C LYS A 95 -3.73 4.10 17.88
N TYR A 96 -3.83 2.95 17.23
CA TYR A 96 -3.91 2.92 15.77
C TYR A 96 -5.20 3.56 15.24
N TYR A 97 -6.33 3.29 15.88
CA TYR A 97 -7.61 3.88 15.49
C TYR A 97 -7.65 5.36 15.75
N ASP A 98 -7.10 5.81 16.89
CA ASP A 98 -6.90 7.23 17.16
C ASP A 98 -6.05 7.90 16.08
N PHE A 99 -4.91 7.30 15.73
CA PHE A 99 -4.04 7.79 14.66
C PHE A 99 -4.77 7.87 13.31
N ARG A 100 -5.64 6.91 13.02
CA ARG A 100 -6.45 6.85 11.80
C ARG A 100 -7.71 7.70 11.85
N LYS A 101 -8.02 8.31 13.00
CA LYS A 101 -9.29 9.00 13.27
C LYS A 101 -10.50 8.10 12.98
N TRP A 102 -10.35 6.82 13.28
CA TRP A 102 -11.44 5.86 13.27
C TRP A 102 -12.12 5.81 14.62
N ASP A 103 -13.35 5.32 14.62
CA ASP A 103 -14.06 5.06 15.86
C ASP A 103 -13.30 4.04 16.71
N LYS A 104 -13.08 4.41 17.98
CA LYS A 104 -12.37 3.59 18.97
C LYS A 104 -13.31 2.60 19.64
N ASP A 105 -14.62 2.88 19.61
CA ASP A 105 -15.61 2.06 20.28
C ASP A 105 -16.04 0.89 19.39
N ILE A 106 -15.10 -0.04 19.20
CA ILE A 106 -15.32 -1.25 18.42
C ILE A 106 -15.99 -2.38 19.20
N PHE A 107 -16.26 -2.13 20.49
CA PHE A 107 -16.90 -3.07 21.40
C PHE A 107 -18.23 -2.57 21.98
N SER A 108 -18.69 -1.34 21.68
CA SER A 108 -20.09 -0.96 21.93
C SER A 108 -21.00 -1.72 20.96
N LYS A 109 -21.32 -2.95 21.32
CA LYS A 109 -22.51 -3.65 20.88
C LYS A 109 -23.50 -3.70 22.03
#